data_AF-A0ABD1JLD3-F1
#
_entry.id   AF-A0ABD1JLD3-F1
#
_cell.length_a   1.000
_cell.length_b   1.000
_cell.length_c   1.000
_cell.angle_alpha   90.00
_cell.angle_beta   90.00
_cell.angle_gamma   90.00
#
_symmetry.space_group_name_H-M   'P 1'
#
loop_
_entity.id
_entity.type
_entity.pdbx_description
1 polymer ?
#
loop_
_entity_poly.entity_id
_entity_poly.type
_entity_poly.pdbx_seq_one_letter_code
_entity_poly.pdbx_strand_id
1 'polypeptide(L)'
;MFLVETWLKEEGAATLIEACPPNYKFYQSIRDNKRGGGIAVIFSDKLSCNEINLGTFTSFEYLAIKVKTDHSLLLITLYRPPKSSPTFLSDFSTLVSAVLTNYDRIIITGDFNIHVNKSGDSNGKDLLNTLDGFGLHQYVTEATHQLGNTLDLVISQPANINNISVSDIAISDHYCVLFEFPFTIHSNRETGATHKRCINESAQQKITELISSRDLLNGHKSLDEMVAGFNSNLKEILDEVAPLKTKRSSRVKTSPWINESVREKKRQCRAAERAWRKSKLEVNRRTYYHL
;
A
#
# COMPACT_ATOMS: atom_id res chain seq x y z
N MET A 1 -4.88 0.71 4.33
CA MET A 1 -6.16 1.28 4.81
C MET A 1 -7.13 1.22 3.65
N PHE A 2 -8.26 0.57 3.88
CA PHE A 2 -9.32 0.38 2.89
C PHE A 2 -10.48 1.28 3.29
N LEU A 3 -10.93 2.14 2.38
CA LEU A 3 -11.98 3.12 2.61
C LEU A 3 -13.09 2.88 1.59
N VAL A 4 -14.32 2.79 2.07
CA VAL A 4 -15.55 2.76 1.27
C VAL A 4 -16.35 4.03 1.56
N GLU A 5 -17.29 4.35 0.67
CA GLU A 5 -18.08 5.57 0.75
C GLU A 5 -17.18 6.80 0.94
N THR A 6 -16.26 7.04 0.01
CA THR A 6 -15.41 8.23 0.07
C THR A 6 -16.16 9.50 -0.34
N TRP A 7 -17.26 9.36 -1.10
CA TRP A 7 -18.06 10.47 -1.65
C TRP A 7 -17.26 11.48 -2.50
N LEU A 8 -16.07 11.09 -2.95
CA LEU A 8 -15.19 11.94 -3.75
C LEU A 8 -15.60 11.94 -5.23
N LYS A 9 -15.47 13.10 -5.85
CA LYS A 9 -15.62 13.33 -7.30
C LYS A 9 -14.24 13.46 -7.97
N GLU A 10 -14.18 13.68 -9.28
CA GLU A 10 -12.91 13.87 -10.01
C GLU A 10 -11.97 14.91 -9.35
N GLU A 11 -12.50 16.03 -8.87
CA GLU A 11 -11.72 17.06 -8.16
C GLU A 11 -11.31 16.66 -6.73
N GLY A 12 -11.88 15.58 -6.20
CA GLY A 12 -11.66 15.07 -4.84
C GLY A 12 -10.30 14.40 -4.64
N ALA A 13 -9.54 14.15 -5.71
CA ALA A 13 -8.17 13.61 -5.60
C ALA A 13 -7.27 14.50 -4.71
N ALA A 14 -7.48 15.83 -4.72
CA ALA A 14 -6.78 16.76 -3.85
C ALA A 14 -6.99 16.45 -2.36
N THR A 15 -8.21 16.02 -1.98
CA THR A 15 -8.53 15.65 -0.59
C THR A 15 -7.74 14.43 -0.15
N LEU A 16 -7.64 13.38 -1.00
CA LEU A 16 -6.82 12.22 -0.68
C LEU A 16 -5.32 12.56 -0.67
N ILE A 17 -4.86 13.44 -1.55
CA ILE A 17 -3.46 13.92 -1.53
C ILE A 17 -3.13 14.60 -0.19
N GLU A 18 -4.04 15.43 0.32
CA GLU A 18 -3.86 16.11 1.60
C GLU A 18 -3.99 15.16 2.80
N ALA A 19 -4.96 14.25 2.77
CA ALA A 19 -5.20 13.29 3.84
C ALA A 19 -4.16 12.16 3.91
N CYS A 20 -3.54 11.82 2.78
CA CYS A 20 -2.56 10.74 2.68
C CYS A 20 -1.29 11.08 3.51
N PRO A 21 -0.89 10.24 4.48
CA PRO A 21 0.31 10.49 5.26
C PRO A 21 1.60 10.48 4.40
N PRO A 22 2.69 11.11 4.87
CA PRO A 22 3.99 11.02 4.19
C PRO A 22 4.44 9.57 4.02
N ASN A 23 5.02 9.25 2.86
CA ASN A 23 5.45 7.90 2.46
C ASN A 23 4.30 6.89 2.27
N TYR A 24 3.10 7.39 1.96
CA TYR A 24 1.98 6.58 1.51
C TYR A 24 1.54 7.03 0.12
N LYS A 25 0.91 6.11 -0.60
CA LYS A 25 0.26 6.30 -1.89
C LYS A 25 -1.18 5.83 -1.77
N PHE A 26 -2.00 6.18 -2.75
CA PHE A 26 -3.38 5.71 -2.80
C PHE A 26 -3.81 5.37 -4.21
N TYR A 27 -4.81 4.51 -4.31
CA TYR A 27 -5.67 4.32 -5.47
C TYR A 27 -7.09 4.74 -5.09
N GLN A 28 -7.87 5.19 -6.07
CA GLN A 28 -9.27 5.57 -5.88
C GLN A 28 -10.12 5.11 -7.05
N SER A 29 -11.36 4.75 -6.76
CA SER A 29 -12.42 4.52 -7.73
C SER A 29 -13.58 5.45 -7.38
N ILE A 30 -14.02 6.28 -8.33
CA ILE A 30 -15.08 7.27 -8.16
C ILE A 30 -16.32 6.85 -8.95
N ARG A 31 -17.49 7.33 -8.54
CA ARG A 31 -18.73 7.18 -9.32
C ARG A 31 -19.10 8.49 -9.98
N ASP A 32 -18.89 8.56 -11.28
CA ASP A 32 -19.39 9.69 -12.05
C ASP A 32 -20.93 9.68 -12.07
N ASN A 33 -21.53 10.87 -11.91
CA ASN A 33 -22.97 11.11 -12.04
C ASN A 33 -23.89 10.38 -11.05
N LYS A 34 -23.37 9.86 -9.93
CA LYS A 34 -24.20 9.29 -8.84
C LYS A 34 -23.90 9.96 -7.50
N ARG A 35 -24.91 10.03 -6.63
CA ARG A 35 -24.76 10.50 -5.25
C ARG A 35 -24.31 9.32 -4.39
N GLY A 36 -23.14 9.44 -3.78
CA GLY A 36 -22.58 8.43 -2.87
C GLY A 36 -21.72 7.35 -3.52
N GLY A 37 -21.15 6.48 -2.69
CA GLY A 37 -20.19 5.46 -3.08
C GLY A 37 -18.75 5.97 -3.16
N GLY A 38 -17.94 5.32 -3.99
CA GLY A 38 -16.52 5.59 -4.11
C GLY A 38 -15.68 4.79 -3.11
N ILE A 39 -14.51 4.36 -3.56
CA ILE A 39 -13.59 3.50 -2.82
C ILE A 39 -12.18 4.10 -2.90
N ALA A 40 -11.43 4.06 -1.81
CA ALA A 40 -10.01 4.40 -1.83
C ALA A 40 -9.20 3.39 -1.02
N VAL A 41 -7.99 3.11 -1.50
CA VAL A 41 -7.03 2.27 -0.79
C VAL A 41 -5.75 3.07 -0.59
N ILE A 42 -5.37 3.31 0.66
CA ILE A 42 -4.12 3.99 1.04
C ILE A 42 -3.12 2.96 1.57
N PHE A 43 -1.91 2.97 1.03
CA PHE A 43 -0.86 1.97 1.29
C PHE A 43 0.53 2.61 1.36
N SER A 44 1.45 1.97 2.08
CA SER A 44 2.83 2.48 2.20
C SER A 44 3.54 2.46 0.86
N ASP A 45 4.30 3.50 0.54
CA ASP A 45 5.12 3.58 -0.68
C ASP A 45 6.28 2.56 -0.74
N LYS A 46 6.50 1.83 0.37
CA LYS A 46 7.38 0.65 0.43
C LYS A 46 6.79 -0.53 -0.34
N LEU A 47 5.47 -0.61 -0.46
CA LEU A 47 4.77 -1.63 -1.22
C LEU A 47 4.75 -1.26 -2.70
N SER A 48 5.06 -2.22 -3.55
CA SER A 48 4.83 -2.12 -4.99
C SER A 48 3.44 -2.65 -5.28
N CYS A 49 2.51 -1.75 -5.55
CA CYS A 49 1.10 -2.07 -5.79
C CYS A 49 0.72 -1.66 -7.21
N ASN A 50 -0.16 -2.43 -7.85
CA ASN A 50 -0.79 -2.10 -9.13
C ASN A 50 -2.29 -2.36 -9.02
N GLU A 51 -3.09 -1.44 -9.54
CA GLU A 51 -4.52 -1.65 -9.70
C GLU A 51 -4.79 -2.68 -10.81
N ILE A 52 -5.78 -3.54 -10.58
CA ILE A 52 -6.19 -4.61 -11.49
C ILE A 52 -7.69 -4.43 -11.81
N ASN A 53 -8.03 -4.53 -13.08
CA ASN A 53 -9.41 -4.63 -13.51
C ASN A 53 -9.85 -6.12 -13.49
N LEU A 54 -10.92 -6.42 -12.77
CA LEU A 54 -11.52 -7.76 -12.62
C LEU A 54 -12.85 -7.89 -13.38
N GLY A 55 -13.13 -6.95 -14.30
CA GLY A 55 -14.39 -6.85 -15.02
C GLY A 55 -15.36 -5.83 -14.42
N THR A 56 -16.57 -5.81 -14.95
CA THR A 56 -17.63 -4.88 -14.56
C THR A 56 -18.72 -5.62 -13.80
N PHE A 57 -19.06 -5.13 -12.61
CA PHE A 57 -20.16 -5.66 -11.80
C PHE A 57 -21.15 -4.53 -11.53
N THR A 58 -22.44 -4.85 -11.53
CA THR A 58 -23.51 -3.84 -11.34
C THR A 58 -24.04 -3.82 -9.91
N SER A 59 -23.87 -4.93 -9.19
CA SER A 59 -24.36 -5.11 -7.82
C SER A 59 -23.46 -4.53 -6.73
N PHE A 60 -22.18 -4.26 -7.03
CA PHE A 60 -21.22 -3.67 -6.11
C PHE A 60 -20.15 -2.86 -6.83
N GLU A 61 -19.49 -1.98 -6.09
CA GLU A 61 -18.27 -1.30 -6.47
C GLU A 61 -17.07 -2.06 -5.88
N TYR A 62 -15.93 -2.03 -6.57
CA TYR A 62 -14.70 -2.58 -6.04
C TYR A 62 -13.48 -1.79 -6.48
N LEU A 63 -12.38 -1.97 -5.73
CA LEU A 63 -11.04 -1.57 -6.11
C LEU A 63 -10.09 -2.73 -5.78
N ALA A 64 -9.45 -3.29 -6.80
CA ALA A 64 -8.58 -4.45 -6.67
C ALA A 64 -7.12 -4.06 -6.88
N ILE A 65 -6.28 -4.31 -5.88
CA ILE A 65 -4.87 -3.93 -5.82
C ILE A 65 -4.02 -5.20 -5.70
N LYS A 66 -3.22 -5.48 -6.73
CA LYS A 66 -2.18 -6.50 -6.68
C LYS A 66 -0.95 -5.96 -5.95
N VAL A 67 -0.46 -6.69 -4.96
CA VAL A 67 0.78 -6.35 -4.23
C VAL A 67 1.90 -7.27 -4.70
N LYS A 68 3.08 -6.70 -4.98
CA LYS A 68 4.26 -7.48 -5.34
C LYS A 68 4.86 -8.13 -4.09
N THR A 69 4.62 -9.42 -3.94
CA THR A 69 5.07 -10.26 -2.81
C THR A 69 5.54 -11.61 -3.32
N ASP A 70 6.24 -12.39 -2.48
CA ASP A 70 6.76 -13.72 -2.82
C ASP A 70 5.71 -14.62 -3.49
N HIS A 71 4.48 -14.51 -3.00
CA HIS A 71 3.27 -15.11 -3.55
C HIS A 71 2.42 -14.06 -4.27
N SER A 72 1.56 -14.46 -5.20
CA SER A 72 0.64 -13.53 -5.86
C SER A 72 -0.47 -13.09 -4.88
N LEU A 73 -0.35 -11.89 -4.31
CA LEU A 73 -1.31 -11.31 -3.36
C LEU A 73 -2.23 -10.29 -4.03
N LEU A 74 -3.54 -10.50 -3.90
CA LEU A 74 -4.57 -9.55 -4.33
C LEU A 74 -5.38 -9.03 -3.14
N LEU A 75 -5.53 -7.71 -3.06
CA LEU A 75 -6.38 -7.02 -2.09
C LEU A 75 -7.58 -6.44 -2.83
N ILE A 76 -8.80 -6.76 -2.40
CA ILE A 76 -10.03 -6.26 -3.00
C ILE A 76 -10.79 -5.50 -1.92
N THR A 77 -11.00 -4.21 -2.15
CA THR A 77 -11.96 -3.43 -1.37
C THR A 77 -13.29 -3.43 -2.10
N LEU A 78 -14.36 -3.85 -1.45
CA LEU A 78 -15.70 -3.97 -2.03
C LEU A 78 -16.66 -3.08 -1.26
N TYR A 79 -17.53 -2.37 -1.98
CA TYR A 79 -18.66 -1.66 -1.43
C TYR A 79 -19.94 -2.11 -2.15
N ARG A 80 -20.85 -2.74 -1.43
CA ARG A 80 -22.18 -3.08 -1.95
C ARG A 80 -23.17 -2.03 -1.44
N PRO A 81 -23.86 -1.29 -2.32
CA PRO A 81 -24.91 -0.37 -1.90
C PRO A 81 -26.01 -1.08 -1.08
N PRO A 82 -26.66 -0.41 -0.12
CA PRO A 82 -27.60 -1.05 0.81
C PRO A 82 -28.88 -1.56 0.14
N LYS A 83 -29.20 -1.10 -1.07
CA LYS A 83 -30.35 -1.62 -1.83
C LYS A 83 -30.08 -3.07 -2.22
N SER A 84 -31.03 -3.94 -1.93
CA SER A 84 -30.95 -5.35 -2.34
C SER A 84 -30.74 -5.44 -3.86
N SER A 85 -29.72 -6.19 -4.26
CA SER A 85 -29.49 -6.56 -5.65
C SER A 85 -29.60 -8.08 -5.79
N PRO A 86 -30.54 -8.59 -6.62
CA PRO A 86 -30.72 -10.02 -6.80
C PRO A 86 -29.52 -10.68 -7.51
N THR A 87 -28.69 -9.90 -8.21
CA THR A 87 -27.51 -10.43 -8.92
C THR A 87 -26.25 -10.46 -8.07
N PHE A 88 -26.30 -9.95 -6.83
CA PHE A 88 -25.10 -9.79 -6.00
C PHE A 88 -24.30 -11.08 -5.83
N LEU A 89 -24.93 -12.18 -5.41
CA LEU A 89 -24.21 -13.43 -5.16
C LEU A 89 -23.62 -14.03 -6.44
N SER A 90 -24.31 -13.89 -7.58
CA SER A 90 -23.81 -14.35 -8.88
C SER A 90 -22.59 -13.53 -9.32
N ASP A 91 -22.68 -12.19 -9.22
CA ASP A 91 -21.58 -11.28 -9.52
C ASP A 91 -20.38 -11.55 -8.60
N PHE A 92 -20.63 -11.71 -7.29
CA PHE A 92 -19.61 -11.99 -6.29
C PHE A 92 -18.96 -13.36 -6.51
N SER A 93 -19.73 -14.41 -6.83
CA SER A 93 -19.19 -15.73 -7.15
C SER A 93 -18.31 -15.72 -8.39
N THR A 94 -18.70 -14.93 -9.39
CA THR A 94 -17.91 -14.73 -10.63
C THR A 94 -16.59 -14.05 -10.31
N LEU A 95 -16.60 -12.99 -9.50
CA LEU A 95 -15.40 -12.30 -9.00
C LEU A 95 -14.48 -13.28 -8.25
N VAL A 96 -15.02 -14.01 -7.27
CA VAL A 96 -14.25 -14.94 -6.43
C VAL A 96 -13.62 -16.07 -7.25
N SER A 97 -14.37 -16.66 -8.16
CA SER A 97 -13.88 -17.72 -9.07
C SER A 97 -12.70 -17.24 -9.91
N ALA A 98 -12.79 -16.02 -10.46
CA ALA A 98 -11.73 -15.44 -11.25
C ALA A 98 -10.46 -15.19 -10.43
N VAL A 99 -10.59 -14.72 -9.18
CA VAL A 99 -9.41 -14.35 -8.38
C VAL A 99 -8.73 -15.57 -7.76
N LEU A 100 -9.48 -16.58 -7.30
CA LEU A 100 -8.90 -17.80 -6.73
C LEU A 100 -8.12 -18.62 -7.76
N THR A 101 -8.45 -18.49 -9.04
CA THR A 101 -7.72 -19.17 -10.13
C THR A 101 -6.38 -18.50 -10.44
N ASN A 102 -6.24 -17.19 -10.16
CA ASN A 102 -5.12 -16.37 -10.64
C ASN A 102 -4.18 -15.88 -9.53
N TYR A 103 -4.56 -16.04 -8.26
CA TYR A 103 -3.85 -15.48 -7.12
C TYR A 103 -3.76 -16.49 -5.99
N ASP A 104 -2.54 -16.66 -5.45
CA ASP A 104 -2.27 -17.59 -4.35
C ASP A 104 -2.95 -17.15 -3.06
N ARG A 105 -3.03 -15.83 -2.84
CA ARG A 105 -3.51 -15.23 -1.59
C ARG A 105 -4.42 -14.05 -1.90
N ILE A 106 -5.57 -14.02 -1.24
CA ILE A 106 -6.54 -12.94 -1.43
C ILE A 106 -7.01 -12.37 -0.09
N ILE A 107 -7.31 -11.08 -0.07
CA ILE A 107 -8.09 -10.43 0.98
C ILE A 107 -9.21 -9.67 0.30
N ILE A 108 -10.45 -9.98 0.64
CA ILE A 108 -11.62 -9.20 0.23
C ILE A 108 -12.16 -8.52 1.48
N THR A 109 -12.31 -7.20 1.45
CA THR A 109 -12.77 -6.43 2.61
C THR A 109 -13.59 -5.22 2.20
N GLY A 110 -14.33 -4.63 3.13
CA GLY A 110 -15.17 -3.46 2.91
C GLY A 110 -16.60 -3.71 3.37
N ASP A 111 -17.50 -2.80 3.03
CA ASP A 111 -18.90 -2.81 3.45
C ASP A 111 -19.78 -3.59 2.47
N PHE A 112 -20.30 -4.72 2.94
CA PHE A 112 -21.17 -5.58 2.16
C PHE A 112 -22.65 -5.19 2.32
N ASN A 113 -23.03 -4.36 3.29
CA ASN A 113 -24.42 -4.07 3.60
C ASN A 113 -25.30 -5.34 3.67
N ILE A 114 -24.76 -6.42 4.24
CA ILE A 114 -25.43 -7.71 4.45
C ILE A 114 -25.25 -8.09 5.91
N HIS A 115 -26.33 -8.42 6.60
CA HIS A 115 -26.29 -8.75 8.03
C HIS A 115 -25.82 -10.19 8.26
N VAL A 116 -24.51 -10.40 8.34
CA VAL A 116 -23.96 -11.76 8.55
C VAL A 116 -24.14 -12.29 9.98
N ASN A 117 -24.34 -11.40 10.96
CA ASN A 117 -24.53 -11.76 12.36
C ASN A 117 -26.00 -12.07 12.74
N LYS A 118 -26.95 -11.93 11.80
CA LYS A 118 -28.38 -12.21 12.04
C LYS A 118 -28.75 -13.58 11.48
N SER A 119 -29.04 -14.53 12.37
CA SER A 119 -29.46 -15.89 11.99
C SER A 119 -30.76 -15.95 11.16
N GLY A 120 -31.57 -14.89 11.15
CA GLY A 120 -32.77 -14.78 10.31
C GLY A 120 -32.54 -14.21 8.92
N ASP A 121 -31.36 -13.67 8.61
CA ASP A 121 -31.07 -13.03 7.32
C ASP A 121 -30.66 -14.06 6.27
N SER A 122 -31.47 -14.23 5.22
CA SER A 122 -31.18 -15.17 4.14
C SER A 122 -29.96 -14.74 3.32
N ASN A 123 -29.78 -13.44 3.05
CA ASN A 123 -28.63 -12.96 2.29
C ASN A 123 -27.33 -13.20 3.06
N GLY A 124 -27.35 -13.03 4.38
CA GLY A 124 -26.23 -13.37 5.25
C GLY A 124 -25.85 -14.84 5.16
N LYS A 125 -26.84 -15.74 5.27
CA LYS A 125 -26.61 -17.20 5.13
C LYS A 125 -26.08 -17.58 3.76
N ASP A 126 -26.70 -17.07 2.70
CA ASP A 126 -26.32 -17.41 1.34
C ASP A 126 -24.90 -16.93 1.04
N LEU A 127 -24.53 -15.72 1.50
CA LEU A 127 -23.16 -15.23 1.39
C LEU A 127 -22.17 -16.14 2.13
N LEU A 128 -22.44 -16.51 3.38
CA LEU A 128 -21.56 -17.38 4.16
C LEU A 128 -21.43 -18.78 3.52
N ASN A 129 -22.51 -19.35 3.00
CA ASN A 129 -22.49 -20.61 2.26
C ASN A 129 -21.68 -20.51 0.97
N THR A 130 -21.80 -19.39 0.23
CA THR A 130 -20.96 -19.13 -0.95
C THR A 130 -19.49 -19.06 -0.57
N LEU A 131 -19.13 -18.39 0.53
CA LEU A 131 -17.75 -18.33 1.00
C LEU A 131 -17.20 -19.72 1.35
N ASP A 132 -17.96 -20.52 2.10
CA ASP A 132 -17.60 -21.89 2.45
C ASP A 132 -17.38 -22.76 1.19
N GLY A 133 -18.27 -22.64 0.20
CA GLY A 133 -18.15 -23.34 -1.09
C GLY A 133 -16.88 -22.98 -1.88
N PHE A 134 -16.31 -21.79 -1.66
CA PHE A 134 -15.03 -21.36 -2.24
C PHE A 134 -13.83 -21.61 -1.31
N GLY A 135 -14.03 -22.24 -0.15
CA GLY A 135 -12.98 -22.42 0.85
C GLY A 135 -12.48 -21.10 1.44
N LEU A 136 -13.36 -20.09 1.52
CA LEU A 136 -13.09 -18.78 2.11
C LEU A 136 -13.76 -18.64 3.47
N HIS A 137 -13.12 -17.87 4.34
CA HIS A 137 -13.60 -17.59 5.68
C HIS A 137 -13.77 -16.08 5.87
N GLN A 138 -14.90 -15.68 6.43
CA GLN A 138 -15.12 -14.33 6.96
C GLN A 138 -14.63 -14.32 8.42
N TYR A 139 -13.82 -13.32 8.79
CA TYR A 139 -13.13 -13.26 10.09
C TYR A 139 -13.74 -12.30 11.12
N VAL A 140 -14.64 -11.39 10.72
CA VAL A 140 -15.17 -10.35 11.63
C VAL A 140 -16.33 -10.90 12.45
N THR A 141 -16.17 -10.99 13.76
CA THR A 141 -17.18 -11.54 14.68
C THR A 141 -17.92 -10.46 15.47
N GLU A 142 -17.34 -9.27 15.60
CA GLU A 142 -17.92 -8.14 16.33
C GLU A 142 -18.84 -7.29 15.44
N ALA A 143 -19.72 -6.50 16.05
CA ALA A 143 -20.54 -5.53 15.33
C ALA A 143 -19.65 -4.42 14.75
N THR A 144 -19.84 -4.08 13.48
CA THR A 144 -19.07 -3.04 12.76
C THR A 144 -19.88 -1.78 12.53
N HIS A 145 -21.14 -1.75 12.96
CA HIS A 145 -22.04 -0.61 12.83
C HIS A 145 -22.68 -0.29 14.18
N GLN A 146 -22.95 0.99 14.44
CA GLN A 146 -23.53 1.47 15.71
C GLN A 146 -24.89 0.83 16.07
N LEU A 147 -25.60 0.27 15.09
CA LEU A 147 -26.87 -0.46 15.29
C LEU A 147 -26.65 -1.96 15.61
N GLY A 148 -25.43 -2.39 15.91
CA GLY A 148 -25.14 -3.76 16.34
C GLY A 148 -25.05 -4.79 15.20
N ASN A 149 -24.91 -4.35 13.95
CA ASN A 149 -24.77 -5.23 12.79
C ASN A 149 -23.30 -5.42 12.40
N THR A 150 -22.96 -6.58 11.89
CA THR A 150 -21.68 -6.85 11.21
C THR A 150 -21.93 -6.74 9.71
N LEU A 151 -21.46 -5.65 9.11
CA LEU A 151 -21.63 -5.32 7.68
C LEU A 151 -20.28 -5.25 6.95
N ASP A 152 -19.24 -4.85 7.68
CA ASP A 152 -17.88 -4.73 7.18
C ASP A 152 -17.16 -6.05 7.38
N LEU A 153 -16.72 -6.66 6.28
CA LEU A 153 -16.18 -8.01 6.30
C LEU A 153 -14.69 -8.00 6.01
N VAL A 154 -14.00 -9.02 6.53
CA VAL A 154 -12.64 -9.38 6.15
C VAL A 154 -12.69 -10.85 5.76
N ILE A 155 -12.48 -11.13 4.48
CA ILE A 155 -12.63 -12.44 3.88
C ILE A 155 -11.30 -12.86 3.27
N SER A 156 -10.83 -14.06 3.60
CA SER A 156 -9.60 -14.64 3.06
C SER A 156 -9.66 -16.17 3.16
N GLN A 157 -8.68 -16.87 2.58
CA GLN A 157 -8.49 -18.29 2.88
C GLN A 157 -8.24 -18.51 4.40
N PRO A 158 -8.51 -19.71 4.94
CA PRO A 158 -8.28 -20.03 6.35
C PRO A 158 -6.84 -19.76 6.82
N ALA A 159 -6.69 -19.38 8.10
CA ALA A 159 -5.43 -19.10 8.78
C ALA A 159 -4.56 -17.96 8.19
N ASN A 160 -5.14 -17.07 7.39
CA ASN A 160 -4.43 -15.94 6.79
C ASN A 160 -4.52 -14.63 7.57
N ILE A 161 -5.50 -14.49 8.46
CA ILE A 161 -5.80 -13.25 9.19
C ILE A 161 -5.56 -13.45 10.68
N ASN A 162 -4.81 -12.52 11.28
CA ASN A 162 -4.45 -12.49 12.70
C ASN A 162 -4.96 -11.19 13.34
N ASN A 163 -5.02 -11.17 14.68
CA ASN A 163 -5.26 -9.98 15.50
C ASN A 163 -6.42 -9.09 15.00
N ILE A 164 -7.56 -9.71 14.69
CA ILE A 164 -8.73 -8.96 14.25
C ILE A 164 -9.40 -8.27 15.44
N SER A 165 -9.78 -7.01 15.25
CA SER A 165 -10.50 -6.22 16.26
C SER A 165 -11.33 -5.13 15.60
N VAL A 166 -12.42 -4.74 16.26
CA VAL A 166 -13.25 -3.62 15.83
C VAL A 166 -13.08 -2.43 16.76
N SER A 167 -12.81 -1.25 16.19
CA SER A 167 -12.57 -0.02 16.95
C SER A 167 -13.47 1.12 16.46
N ASP A 168 -14.19 1.73 17.39
CA ASP A 168 -14.86 3.00 17.15
C ASP A 168 -13.83 4.14 17.04
N ILE A 169 -13.73 4.73 15.85
CA ILE A 169 -12.86 5.87 15.56
C ILE A 169 -13.65 7.19 15.48
N ALA A 170 -14.97 7.15 15.71
CA ALA A 170 -15.90 8.28 15.79
C ALA A 170 -15.90 9.21 14.57
N ILE A 171 -15.71 8.66 13.37
CA ILE A 171 -15.78 9.43 12.12
C ILE A 171 -17.04 9.13 11.29
N SER A 172 -17.68 7.99 11.52
CA SER A 172 -18.91 7.55 10.89
C SER A 172 -19.72 6.67 11.84
N ASP A 173 -20.89 6.21 11.37
CA ASP A 173 -21.74 5.19 11.99
C ASP A 173 -21.18 3.76 11.87
N HIS A 174 -20.15 3.57 11.05
CA HIS A 174 -19.35 2.37 10.96
C HIS A 174 -18.09 2.44 11.84
N TYR A 175 -17.68 1.30 12.36
CA TYR A 175 -16.47 1.11 13.13
C TYR A 175 -15.33 0.60 12.24
N CYS A 176 -14.10 0.93 12.62
CA CYS A 176 -12.92 0.50 11.89
C CYS A 176 -12.56 -0.94 12.23
N VAL A 177 -12.45 -1.81 11.23
CA VAL A 177 -11.92 -3.16 11.37
C VAL A 177 -10.40 -3.13 11.20
N LEU A 178 -9.67 -3.55 12.24
CA LEU A 178 -8.23 -3.70 12.22
C LEU A 178 -7.88 -5.18 12.20
N PHE A 179 -6.90 -5.56 11.38
CA PHE A 179 -6.42 -6.93 11.29
C PHE A 179 -4.98 -6.96 10.79
N GLU A 180 -4.31 -8.08 11.02
CA GLU A 180 -2.98 -8.37 10.54
C GLU A 180 -3.03 -9.49 9.49
N PHE A 181 -2.30 -9.32 8.40
CA PHE A 181 -2.13 -10.34 7.37
C PHE A 181 -0.63 -10.47 7.08
N PRO A 182 0.01 -11.59 7.45
CA PRO A 182 1.46 -11.74 7.28
C PRO A 182 1.80 -12.02 5.83
N PHE A 183 2.77 -11.29 5.27
CA PHE A 183 3.32 -11.56 3.94
C PHE A 183 4.75 -11.01 3.82
N THR A 184 5.52 -11.59 2.90
CA THR A 184 6.87 -11.14 2.58
C THR A 184 6.85 -10.27 1.34
N ILE A 185 7.47 -9.10 1.43
CA ILE A 185 7.61 -8.19 0.29
C ILE A 185 8.77 -8.67 -0.56
N HIS A 186 8.54 -8.78 -1.87
CA HIS A 186 9.61 -8.94 -2.86
C HIS A 186 10.46 -7.68 -2.90
N SER A 187 11.47 -7.62 -2.04
CA SER A 187 12.45 -6.54 -2.01
C SER A 187 13.45 -6.74 -3.14
N ASN A 188 13.07 -6.39 -4.37
CA ASN A 188 14.04 -6.13 -5.43
C ASN A 188 14.76 -4.77 -5.25
N ARG A 189 14.63 -4.15 -4.07
CA ARG A 189 15.47 -3.03 -3.68
C ARG A 189 16.82 -3.62 -3.28
N GLU A 190 17.60 -4.00 -4.29
CA GLU A 190 19.00 -3.61 -4.20
C GLU A 190 18.96 -2.11 -3.92
N THR A 191 19.29 -1.71 -2.69
CA THR A 191 19.82 -0.37 -2.47
C THR A 191 21.10 -0.35 -3.28
N GLY A 192 20.98 -0.13 -4.59
CA GLY A 192 22.08 -0.20 -5.52
C GLY A 192 23.10 0.81 -5.04
N ALA A 193 24.12 0.31 -4.35
CA ALA A 193 25.31 1.04 -4.04
C ALA A 193 25.86 1.43 -5.42
N THR A 194 25.57 2.64 -5.88
CA THR A 194 26.15 3.09 -7.13
C THR A 194 27.60 3.37 -6.83
N HIS A 195 28.47 2.52 -7.36
CA HIS A 195 29.90 2.73 -7.35
C HIS A 195 30.23 3.70 -8.49
N LYS A 196 30.85 4.84 -8.16
CA LYS A 196 31.25 5.83 -9.16
C LYS A 196 32.66 6.31 -8.87
N ARG A 197 33.47 6.47 -9.92
CA ARG A 197 34.72 7.23 -9.91
C ARG A 197 34.45 8.65 -10.41
N CYS A 198 35.11 9.64 -9.82
CA CYS A 198 35.06 11.02 -10.32
C CYS A 198 36.31 11.25 -11.15
N ILE A 199 36.15 11.26 -12.48
CA ILE A 199 37.22 11.56 -13.43
C ILE A 199 36.95 12.95 -13.99
N ASN A 200 37.58 13.97 -13.41
CA ASN A 200 37.58 15.33 -13.93
C ASN A 200 38.85 15.57 -14.78
N GLU A 201 38.98 16.75 -15.40
CA GLU A 201 40.13 17.07 -16.28
C GLU A 201 41.49 16.87 -15.59
N SER A 202 41.61 17.27 -14.31
CA SER A 202 42.84 17.05 -13.53
C SER A 202 43.14 15.56 -13.31
N ALA A 203 42.12 14.74 -13.07
CA ALA A 203 42.27 13.29 -12.96
C ALA A 203 42.66 12.66 -14.30
N GLN A 204 42.13 13.14 -15.43
CA GLN A 204 42.50 12.64 -16.75
C GLN A 204 43.97 12.89 -17.09
N GLN A 205 44.48 14.09 -16.77
CA GLN A 205 45.88 14.43 -16.97
C GLN A 205 46.80 13.51 -16.15
N LYS A 206 46.51 13.33 -14.86
CA LYS A 206 47.28 12.44 -13.98
C LYS A 206 47.24 10.97 -14.40
N ILE A 207 46.09 10.47 -14.84
CA ILE A 207 45.96 9.10 -15.36
C ILE A 207 46.86 8.92 -16.59
N THR A 208 46.83 9.89 -17.50
CA THR A 208 47.65 9.84 -18.73
C THR A 208 49.15 9.85 -18.38
N GLU A 209 49.58 10.74 -17.48
CA GLU A 209 50.97 10.82 -17.02
C GLU A 209 51.45 9.50 -16.37
N LEU A 210 50.62 8.89 -15.52
CA LEU A 210 50.95 7.63 -14.84
C LEU A 210 50.98 6.44 -15.79
N ILE A 211 50.10 6.39 -16.79
CA ILE A 211 50.13 5.37 -17.84
C ILE A 211 51.39 5.49 -18.69
N SER A 212 51.81 6.72 -19.03
CA SER A 212 53.00 6.95 -19.85
C SER A 212 54.32 6.72 -19.10
N SER A 213 54.32 6.79 -17.76
CA SER A 213 55.53 6.67 -16.94
C SER A 213 55.71 5.30 -16.28
N ARG A 214 54.64 4.49 -16.15
CA ARG A 214 54.73 3.12 -15.61
C ARG A 214 54.95 2.09 -16.71
N ASP A 215 55.79 1.09 -16.43
CA ASP A 215 55.79 -0.15 -17.22
C ASP A 215 54.57 -0.99 -16.83
N LEU A 216 53.56 -1.02 -17.69
CA LEU A 216 52.29 -1.70 -17.45
C LEU A 216 52.35 -3.21 -17.73
N LEU A 217 53.44 -3.71 -18.32
CA LEU A 217 53.55 -5.10 -18.83
C LEU A 217 54.59 -5.96 -18.08
N ASN A 218 55.19 -5.43 -17.00
CA ASN A 218 56.32 -6.00 -16.26
C ASN A 218 56.41 -7.54 -16.23
N GLY A 219 57.39 -8.09 -16.95
CA GLY A 219 58.09 -9.35 -16.62
C GLY A 219 57.31 -10.68 -16.67
N HIS A 220 56.10 -10.70 -17.22
CA HIS A 220 55.26 -11.90 -17.26
C HIS A 220 55.64 -12.88 -18.39
N LYS A 221 55.50 -14.19 -18.15
CA LYS A 221 56.01 -15.23 -19.08
C LYS A 221 54.95 -15.74 -20.06
N SER A 222 53.67 -15.47 -19.80
CA SER A 222 52.54 -15.86 -20.66
C SER A 222 51.65 -14.66 -21.02
N LEU A 223 50.90 -14.78 -22.11
CA LEU A 223 49.99 -13.74 -22.58
C LEU A 223 48.89 -13.43 -21.56
N ASP A 224 48.34 -14.46 -20.91
CA ASP A 224 47.29 -14.29 -19.89
C ASP A 224 47.80 -13.54 -18.66
N GLU A 225 49.04 -13.82 -18.24
CA GLU A 225 49.69 -13.09 -17.15
C GLU A 225 49.96 -11.62 -17.52
N MET A 226 50.36 -11.35 -18.78
CA MET A 226 50.55 -9.98 -19.27
C MET A 226 49.23 -9.18 -19.26
N VAL A 227 48.13 -9.79 -19.72
CA VAL A 227 46.80 -9.15 -19.72
C VAL A 227 46.31 -8.91 -18.29
N ALA A 228 46.51 -9.87 -17.39
CA ALA A 228 46.15 -9.72 -15.98
C ALA A 228 46.97 -8.62 -15.28
N GLY A 229 48.28 -8.56 -15.55
CA GLY A 229 49.18 -7.52 -15.05
C GLY A 229 48.78 -6.14 -15.55
N PHE A 230 48.51 -6.01 -16.85
CA PHE A 230 48.05 -4.76 -17.46
C PHE A 230 46.75 -4.25 -16.81
N ASN A 231 45.73 -5.11 -16.68
CA ASN A 231 44.45 -4.75 -16.07
C ASN A 231 44.60 -4.37 -14.59
N SER A 232 45.50 -5.04 -13.86
CA SER A 232 45.78 -4.75 -12.46
C SER A 232 46.46 -3.40 -12.28
N ASN A 233 47.48 -3.10 -13.10
CA ASN A 233 48.18 -1.82 -13.09
C ASN A 233 47.25 -0.65 -13.44
N LEU A 234 46.38 -0.80 -14.44
CA LEU A 234 45.38 0.22 -14.77
C LEU A 234 44.38 0.44 -13.63
N LYS A 235 43.96 -0.63 -12.96
CA LYS A 235 43.06 -0.54 -11.81
C LYS A 235 43.73 0.20 -10.64
N GLU A 236 45.00 -0.05 -10.36
CA GLU A 236 45.76 0.67 -9.33
C GLU A 236 45.84 2.17 -9.65
N ILE A 237 46.17 2.54 -10.89
CA ILE A 237 46.21 3.95 -11.32
C ILE A 237 44.82 4.59 -11.14
N LEU A 238 43.75 3.88 -11.49
CA LEU A 238 42.38 4.38 -11.30
C LEU A 238 42.00 4.50 -9.81
N ASP A 239 42.45 3.59 -8.95
CA ASP A 239 42.23 3.64 -7.51
C ASP A 239 43.04 4.76 -6.84
N GLU A 240 44.24 5.04 -7.33
CA GLU A 240 45.09 6.14 -6.89
C GLU A 240 44.51 7.51 -7.27
N VAL A 241 44.16 7.71 -8.55
CA VAL A 241 43.74 9.03 -9.06
C VAL A 241 42.25 9.30 -8.85
N ALA A 242 41.41 8.28 -8.98
CA ALA A 242 39.95 8.41 -8.96
C ALA A 242 39.30 7.26 -8.18
N PRO A 243 39.47 7.18 -6.85
CA PRO A 243 39.01 6.06 -6.03
C PRO A 243 37.51 5.80 -6.17
N LEU A 244 37.13 4.52 -6.10
CA LEU A 244 35.74 4.09 -6.22
C LEU A 244 34.93 4.55 -5.01
N LYS A 245 33.97 5.46 -5.21
CA LYS A 245 33.08 5.94 -4.15
C LYS A 245 31.73 5.24 -4.23
N THR A 246 31.26 4.74 -3.10
CA THR A 246 29.91 4.20 -2.96
C THR A 246 28.94 5.29 -2.52
N LYS A 247 27.94 5.60 -3.35
CA LYS A 247 26.87 6.52 -2.96
C LYS A 247 25.60 5.72 -2.63
N ARG A 248 25.10 5.87 -1.41
CA ARG A 248 23.77 5.39 -1.02
C ARG A 248 22.74 6.46 -1.33
N SER A 249 21.76 6.15 -2.17
CA SER A 249 20.65 7.05 -2.47
C SER A 249 19.63 7.00 -1.33
N SER A 250 19.70 7.95 -0.39
CA SER A 250 18.56 8.25 0.49
C SER A 250 17.74 9.36 -0.16
N ARG A 251 16.69 8.99 -0.90
CA ARG A 251 15.66 9.97 -1.30
C ARG A 251 14.80 10.29 -0.07
N VAL A 252 15.28 11.17 0.81
CA VAL A 252 14.38 11.85 1.74
C VAL A 252 13.64 12.89 0.91
N LYS A 253 12.45 12.54 0.41
CA LYS A 253 11.53 13.53 -0.13
C LYS A 253 10.92 14.27 1.07
N THR A 254 11.43 15.46 1.38
CA THR A 254 10.67 16.41 2.19
C THR A 254 9.51 16.92 1.33
N SER A 255 8.28 16.56 1.67
CA SER A 255 7.07 17.10 1.02
C SER A 255 7.06 18.63 1.19
N PRO A 256 7.27 19.43 0.12
CA PRO A 256 7.47 20.88 0.24
C PRO A 256 6.27 21.62 0.83
N TRP A 257 5.07 21.03 0.77
CA TRP A 257 3.84 21.60 1.32
C TRP A 257 3.65 21.39 2.82
N ILE A 258 4.43 20.49 3.46
CA ILE A 258 4.36 20.27 4.92
C ILE A 258 5.26 21.30 5.63
N ASN A 259 4.84 22.56 5.52
CA ASN A 259 5.45 23.68 6.24
C ASN A 259 4.98 23.71 7.71
N GLU A 260 5.54 24.62 8.49
CA GLU A 260 5.28 24.70 9.93
C GLU A 260 3.81 25.03 10.26
N SER A 261 3.12 25.77 9.38
CA SER A 261 1.69 26.08 9.54
C SER A 261 0.82 24.82 9.46
N VAL A 262 1.10 23.93 8.50
CA VAL A 262 0.41 22.62 8.39
C VAL A 262 0.72 21.73 9.60
N ARG A 263 1.96 21.73 10.08
CA ARG A 263 2.37 20.97 11.27
C ARG A 263 1.66 21.47 12.53
N GLU A 264 1.51 22.79 12.67
CA GLU A 264 0.84 23.41 13.80
C GLU A 264 -0.66 23.06 13.85
N LYS A 265 -1.37 23.18 12.72
CA LYS A 265 -2.78 22.75 12.63
C LYS A 265 -2.95 21.29 13.01
N LYS A 266 -2.04 20.42 12.55
CA LYS A 266 -2.06 18.99 12.89
C LYS A 266 -1.84 18.75 14.39
N ARG A 267 -0.96 19.53 15.04
CA ARG A 267 -0.75 19.46 16.51
C ARG A 267 -2.00 19.89 17.27
N GLN A 268 -2.66 20.97 16.83
CA GLN A 268 -3.87 21.50 17.45
C GLN A 268 -5.03 20.50 17.34
N CYS A 269 -5.27 19.94 16.15
CA CYS A 269 -6.29 18.92 15.92
C CYS A 269 -6.06 17.69 16.83
N ARG A 270 -4.82 17.19 16.91
CA ARG A 270 -4.47 16.06 17.81
C ARG A 270 -4.60 16.40 19.30
N ALA A 271 -4.35 17.64 19.70
CA ALA A 271 -4.53 18.08 21.08
C ALA A 271 -6.02 18.14 21.46
N ALA A 272 -6.86 18.72 20.59
CA ALA A 272 -8.31 18.74 20.75
C ALA A 272 -8.90 17.33 20.79
N GLU A 273 -8.44 16.44 19.90
CA GLU A 273 -8.81 15.02 19.89
C GLU A 273 -8.51 14.36 21.25
N ARG A 274 -7.29 14.50 21.77
CA ARG A 274 -6.90 13.93 23.07
C ARG A 274 -7.72 14.50 24.23
N ALA A 275 -8.01 15.81 24.21
CA ALA A 275 -8.81 16.47 25.23
C ALA A 275 -10.26 15.96 25.24
N TRP A 276 -10.85 15.74 24.06
CA TRP A 276 -12.17 15.13 23.95
C TRP A 276 -12.16 13.66 24.38
N ARG A 277 -11.19 12.86 23.94
CA ARG A 277 -11.06 11.45 24.34
C ARG A 277 -10.99 11.29 25.86
N LYS A 278 -10.30 12.21 26.55
CA LYS A 278 -10.16 12.21 28.01
C LYS A 278 -11.42 12.68 28.74
N SER A 279 -12.08 13.74 28.28
CA SER A 279 -13.21 14.33 29.01
C SER A 279 -14.59 13.80 28.62
N LYS A 280 -14.73 13.30 27.39
CA LYS A 280 -16.01 12.91 26.76
C LYS A 280 -17.08 14.01 26.75
N LEU A 281 -16.70 15.27 26.95
CA LEU A 281 -17.63 16.41 26.95
C LEU A 281 -17.94 16.89 25.53
N GLU A 282 -19.20 17.26 25.30
CA GLU A 282 -19.69 17.77 24.01
C GLU A 282 -18.97 19.06 23.56
N VAL A 283 -18.56 19.91 24.49
CA VAL A 283 -17.78 21.12 24.17
C VAL A 283 -16.43 20.79 23.52
N ASN A 284 -15.74 19.76 24.03
CA ASN A 284 -14.45 19.33 23.48
C ASN A 284 -14.63 18.61 22.14
N ARG A 285 -15.78 17.92 21.95
CA ARG A 285 -16.15 17.33 20.67
C ARG A 285 -16.31 18.40 19.61
N ARG A 286 -17.07 19.46 19.89
CA ARG A 286 -17.26 20.59 18.95
C ARG A 286 -15.93 21.25 18.59
N THR A 287 -15.04 21.47 19.55
CA THR A 287 -13.70 22.02 19.27
C THR A 287 -12.89 21.12 18.33
N TYR A 288 -12.96 19.80 18.49
CA TYR A 288 -12.28 18.86 17.60
C TYR A 288 -12.86 18.87 16.17
N TYR A 289 -14.18 18.89 16.00
CA TYR A 289 -14.83 18.87 14.68
C TYR A 289 -14.71 20.18 13.88
N HIS A 290 -14.38 21.30 14.53
CA HIS A 290 -14.30 22.62 13.91
C HIS A 290 -12.84 23.10 13.65
N LEU A 291 -11.84 22.24 13.86
CA LEU A 291 -10.41 22.49 13.59
C LEU A 291 -9.91 21.66 12.41
#